data_AF-A0A952LJK4-F1
#
_entry.id   AF-A0A952LJK4-F1
#
_cell.length_a   1.000
_cell.length_b   1.000
_cell.length_c   1.000
_cell.angle_alpha   90.00
_cell.angle_beta   90.00
_cell.angle_gamma   90.00
#
_symmetry.space_group_name_H-M   'P 1'
#
loop_
_entity.id
_entity.type
_entity.pdbx_description
1 polymer ?
#
loop_
_entity_poly.entity_id
_entity_poly.type
_entity_poly.pdbx_seq_one_letter_code
_entity_poly.pdbx_strand_id
1 'polypeptide(L)'
;QNWLMCDVTQPGRLKYLKHAVKMGGDVNRIKTGISQSYSAPLMCAISYGNKAAFDFLLANGANPNIVVCRSCEPKYRRSPMSEALFSDEYKMAFELIPVTNVTEEELEVARLVLEDSRYWPKPEESQEEYRQKIAAYLESKGYELNIWSLEKENAGEWFPTYLRQK
;
A
#
# COMPACT_ATOMS: atom_id res chain seq x y z
N GLN A 1 -8.15 -12.40 -21.58
CA GLN A 1 -8.95 -12.56 -20.34
C GLN A 1 -8.19 -12.26 -19.04
N ASN A 2 -6.86 -11.99 -19.04
CA ASN A 2 -6.06 -11.75 -17.82
C ASN A 2 -6.35 -10.45 -17.02
N TRP A 3 -7.34 -9.65 -17.42
CA TRP A 3 -7.59 -8.30 -16.87
C TRP A 3 -8.85 -8.24 -16.00
N LEU A 4 -9.77 -9.20 -16.19
CA LEU A 4 -11.11 -9.19 -15.60
C LEU A 4 -11.07 -9.01 -14.08
N MET A 5 -10.24 -9.79 -13.39
CA MET A 5 -10.19 -9.78 -11.92
C MET A 5 -9.70 -8.45 -11.36
N CYS A 6 -8.83 -7.72 -12.08
CA CYS A 6 -8.41 -6.37 -11.69
C CYS A 6 -9.53 -5.35 -12.02
N ASP A 7 -10.12 -5.42 -13.22
CA ASP A 7 -11.13 -4.45 -13.68
C ASP A 7 -12.41 -4.45 -12.83
N VAL A 8 -12.78 -5.59 -12.25
CA VAL A 8 -13.96 -5.70 -11.37
C VAL A 8 -13.71 -5.21 -9.94
N THR A 9 -12.46 -4.83 -9.60
CA THR A 9 -12.12 -4.25 -8.29
C THR A 9 -12.28 -2.73 -8.24
N GLN A 10 -12.63 -2.07 -9.35
CA GLN A 10 -12.93 -0.64 -9.34
C GLN A 10 -14.15 -0.32 -8.45
N PRO A 11 -14.23 0.91 -7.91
CA PRO A 11 -15.38 1.35 -7.12
C PRO A 11 -16.71 1.12 -7.85
N GLY A 12 -17.75 0.74 -7.10
CA GLY A 12 -19.08 0.45 -7.66
C GLY A 12 -19.22 -0.91 -8.39
N ARG A 13 -18.13 -1.70 -8.51
CA ARG A 13 -18.15 -2.99 -9.22
C ARG A 13 -18.18 -4.24 -8.34
N LEU A 14 -18.37 -4.09 -7.03
CA LEU A 14 -18.36 -5.21 -6.08
C LEU A 14 -19.29 -6.37 -6.48
N LYS A 15 -20.46 -6.08 -7.06
CA LYS A 15 -21.38 -7.11 -7.57
C LYS A 15 -20.76 -7.98 -8.67
N TYR A 16 -19.97 -7.38 -9.55
CA TYR A 16 -19.26 -8.09 -10.63
C TYR A 16 -18.08 -8.87 -10.08
N LEU A 17 -17.34 -8.33 -9.11
CA LEU A 17 -16.28 -9.06 -8.41
C LEU A 17 -16.84 -10.31 -7.72
N LYS A 18 -17.92 -10.16 -6.96
CA LYS A 18 -18.63 -11.29 -6.32
C LYS A 18 -19.07 -12.34 -7.33
N HIS A 19 -19.63 -11.91 -8.47
CA HIS A 19 -20.04 -12.82 -9.53
C HIS A 19 -18.85 -13.53 -10.17
N ALA A 20 -17.76 -12.82 -10.46
CA ALA A 20 -16.56 -13.39 -11.06
C ALA A 20 -15.93 -14.46 -10.15
N VAL A 21 -15.78 -14.19 -8.85
CA VAL A 21 -15.28 -15.19 -7.88
C VAL A 21 -16.22 -16.39 -7.79
N LYS A 22 -17.55 -16.17 -7.76
CA LYS A 22 -18.54 -17.27 -7.78
C LYS A 22 -18.41 -18.16 -9.03
N MET A 23 -18.00 -17.59 -10.16
CA MET A 23 -17.78 -18.32 -11.42
C MET A 23 -16.37 -18.96 -11.52
N GLY A 24 -15.61 -19.00 -10.41
CA GLY A 24 -14.26 -19.58 -10.38
C GLY A 24 -13.14 -18.59 -10.73
N GLY A 25 -13.41 -17.29 -10.69
CA GLY A 25 -12.39 -16.26 -10.83
C GLY A 25 -11.34 -16.35 -9.71
N ASP A 26 -10.08 -16.52 -10.10
CA ASP A 26 -8.96 -16.64 -9.18
C ASP A 26 -8.58 -15.27 -8.57
N VAL A 27 -8.79 -15.14 -7.26
CA VAL A 27 -8.50 -13.92 -6.47
C VAL A 27 -7.00 -13.58 -6.39
N ASN A 28 -6.13 -14.52 -6.76
CA ASN A 28 -4.68 -14.35 -6.80
C ASN A 28 -4.13 -14.27 -8.23
N ARG A 29 -5.00 -14.19 -9.25
CA ARG A 29 -4.60 -14.16 -10.65
C ARG A 29 -3.81 -12.90 -10.97
N ILE A 30 -2.50 -13.04 -11.07
CA ILE A 30 -1.62 -11.95 -11.48
C ILE A 30 -1.92 -11.60 -12.94
N LYS A 31 -2.27 -10.34 -13.17
CA LYS A 31 -2.32 -9.75 -14.50
C LYS A 31 -0.90 -9.68 -15.06
N THR A 32 -0.68 -10.30 -16.21
CA THR A 32 0.56 -10.20 -16.98
C THR A 32 0.26 -9.46 -18.29
N GLY A 33 1.03 -8.41 -18.59
CA GLY A 33 0.81 -7.56 -19.76
C GLY A 33 2.12 -7.04 -20.35
N ILE A 34 2.04 -6.54 -21.60
CA ILE A 34 3.19 -6.08 -22.42
C ILE A 34 3.91 -4.89 -21.75
N SER A 35 3.22 -4.12 -20.90
CA SER A 35 3.74 -2.94 -20.21
C SER A 35 4.42 -3.20 -18.86
N GLN A 36 4.74 -4.46 -18.51
CA GLN A 36 5.35 -4.83 -17.22
C GLN A 36 4.56 -4.41 -15.96
N SER A 37 3.31 -3.94 -16.08
CA SER A 37 2.46 -3.67 -14.92
C SER A 37 1.81 -4.97 -14.46
N TYR A 38 2.54 -5.67 -13.59
CA TYR A 38 2.05 -6.84 -12.89
C TYR A 38 1.23 -6.40 -11.69
N SER A 39 0.01 -6.93 -11.54
CA SER A 39 -0.82 -6.65 -10.37
C SER A 39 -1.71 -7.85 -10.07
N ALA A 40 -1.88 -8.14 -8.78
CA ALA A 40 -2.90 -9.07 -8.30
C ALA A 40 -4.22 -8.30 -8.04
N PRO A 41 -5.38 -8.98 -8.01
CA PRO A 41 -6.67 -8.33 -7.74
C PRO A 41 -6.67 -7.51 -6.44
N LEU A 42 -6.01 -8.01 -5.38
CA LEU A 42 -5.89 -7.28 -4.11
C LEU A 42 -5.14 -5.96 -4.27
N MET A 43 -4.05 -5.95 -5.05
CA MET A 43 -3.30 -4.72 -5.36
C MET A 43 -4.12 -3.73 -6.19
N CYS A 44 -4.94 -4.23 -7.13
CA CYS A 44 -5.83 -3.37 -7.90
C CYS A 44 -6.87 -2.69 -7.00
N ALA A 45 -7.49 -3.44 -6.08
CA ALA A 45 -8.44 -2.88 -5.13
C ALA A 45 -7.81 -1.76 -4.28
N ILE A 46 -6.56 -1.95 -3.85
CA ILE A 46 -5.75 -0.95 -3.14
C ILE A 46 -5.49 0.27 -4.02
N SER A 47 -4.96 0.11 -5.24
CA SER A 47 -4.67 1.23 -6.14
C SER A 47 -5.91 2.07 -6.50
N TYR A 48 -7.09 1.48 -6.39
CA TYR A 48 -8.37 2.15 -6.62
C TYR A 48 -9.01 2.73 -5.36
N GLY A 49 -8.39 2.57 -4.19
CA GLY A 49 -8.98 2.94 -2.89
C GLY A 49 -10.28 2.20 -2.57
N ASN A 50 -10.54 1.05 -3.20
CA ASN A 50 -11.80 0.34 -3.05
C ASN A 50 -11.78 -0.63 -1.86
N LYS A 51 -12.02 -0.07 -0.68
CA LYS A 51 -12.08 -0.81 0.58
C LYS A 51 -13.00 -2.03 0.56
N ALA A 52 -14.16 -1.92 -0.09
CA ALA A 52 -15.13 -3.01 -0.14
C ALA A 52 -14.64 -4.19 -1.01
N ALA A 53 -13.89 -3.91 -2.08
CA ALA A 53 -13.23 -4.96 -2.87
C ALA A 53 -12.04 -5.56 -2.12
N PHE A 54 -11.25 -4.74 -1.43
CA PHE A 54 -10.14 -5.18 -0.57
C PHE A 54 -10.62 -6.18 0.48
N ASP A 55 -11.63 -5.81 1.28
CA ASP A 55 -12.20 -6.66 2.33
C ASP A 55 -12.76 -7.97 1.76
N PHE A 56 -13.47 -7.88 0.63
CA PHE A 56 -14.02 -9.06 -0.03
C PHE A 56 -12.93 -10.02 -0.52
N LEU A 57 -11.86 -9.50 -1.12
CA LEU A 57 -10.77 -10.32 -1.64
C LEU A 57 -10.02 -11.04 -0.52
N LEU A 58 -9.68 -10.34 0.58
CA LEU A 58 -9.05 -10.95 1.74
C LEU A 58 -9.93 -12.06 2.34
N ALA A 59 -11.23 -11.79 2.50
CA ALA A 59 -12.19 -12.78 3.00
C ALA A 59 -12.34 -14.01 2.08
N ASN A 60 -11.92 -13.92 0.81
CA ASN A 60 -11.96 -15.01 -0.16
C ASN A 60 -10.57 -15.60 -0.48
N GLY A 61 -9.58 -15.39 0.40
CA GLY A 61 -8.27 -16.04 0.29
C GLY A 61 -7.29 -15.36 -0.67
N ALA A 62 -7.48 -14.07 -0.95
CA ALA A 62 -6.42 -13.29 -1.58
C ALA A 62 -5.17 -13.30 -0.68
N ASN A 63 -4.02 -13.61 -1.26
CA ASN A 63 -2.75 -13.69 -0.57
C ASN A 63 -2.22 -12.28 -0.30
N PRO A 64 -2.14 -11.84 0.96
CA PRO A 64 -1.69 -10.49 1.28
C PRO A 64 -0.17 -10.31 1.12
N ASN A 65 0.59 -11.40 1.00
CA ASN A 65 2.03 -11.40 0.73
C ASN A 65 2.36 -11.63 -0.76
N ILE A 66 1.39 -11.42 -1.67
CA ILE A 66 1.61 -11.69 -3.09
C ILE A 66 2.62 -10.70 -3.68
N VAL A 67 3.79 -11.18 -4.09
CA VAL A 67 4.80 -10.34 -4.72
C VAL A 67 4.70 -10.45 -6.23
N VAL A 68 4.50 -9.30 -6.88
CA VAL A 68 4.54 -9.17 -8.33
C VAL A 68 5.93 -8.67 -8.76
N CYS A 69 6.47 -9.26 -9.82
CA CYS A 69 7.87 -9.17 -10.24
C CYS A 69 8.91 -9.75 -9.25
N ARG A 70 8.97 -11.10 -9.16
CA ARG A 70 9.97 -11.80 -8.32
C ARG A 70 11.43 -11.57 -8.73
N SER A 71 11.68 -11.30 -10.02
CA SER A 71 13.01 -11.06 -10.59
C SER A 71 13.46 -9.60 -10.51
N CYS A 72 12.61 -8.69 -10.03
CA CYS A 72 12.99 -7.30 -9.79
C CYS A 72 13.91 -7.20 -8.56
N GLU A 73 14.79 -6.19 -8.52
CA GLU A 73 15.53 -5.83 -7.30
C GLU A 73 14.53 -5.60 -6.14
N PRO A 74 14.88 -5.91 -4.87
CA PRO A 74 13.95 -5.84 -3.74
C PRO A 74 13.17 -4.51 -3.63
N LYS A 75 13.84 -3.37 -3.85
CA LYS A 75 13.21 -2.03 -3.85
C LYS A 75 12.17 -1.80 -4.95
N TYR A 76 12.16 -2.63 -5.99
CA TYR A 76 11.19 -2.57 -7.10
C TYR A 76 10.15 -3.70 -7.03
N ARG A 77 10.24 -4.61 -6.06
CA ARG A 77 9.19 -5.60 -5.80
C ARG A 77 7.96 -4.88 -5.30
N ARG A 78 6.80 -5.26 -5.82
CA ARG A 78 5.52 -4.74 -5.35
C ARG A 78 4.77 -5.86 -4.63
N SER A 79 4.38 -5.60 -3.40
CA SER A 79 3.42 -6.38 -2.60
C SER A 79 2.18 -5.53 -2.29
N PRO A 80 1.06 -6.12 -1.84
CA PRO A 80 -0.10 -5.36 -1.35
C PRO A 80 0.26 -4.27 -0.34
N MET A 81 1.17 -4.55 0.61
CA MET A 81 1.59 -3.55 1.61
C MET A 81 2.32 -2.38 0.94
N SER A 82 3.31 -2.67 0.09
CA SER A 82 4.00 -1.59 -0.65
C SER A 82 3.05 -0.81 -1.55
N GLU A 83 2.09 -1.48 -2.22
CA GLU A 83 1.12 -0.82 -3.10
C GLU A 83 0.25 0.16 -2.31
N ALA A 84 -0.19 -0.24 -1.12
CA ALA A 84 -1.00 0.62 -0.26
C ALA A 84 -0.22 1.84 0.21
N LEU A 85 1.05 1.68 0.56
CA LEU A 85 1.93 2.79 0.95
C LEU A 85 2.17 3.76 -0.21
N PHE A 86 2.48 3.26 -1.41
CA PHE A 86 2.70 4.09 -2.59
C PHE A 86 1.42 4.75 -3.15
N SER A 87 0.23 4.26 -2.76
CA SER A 87 -1.07 4.79 -3.18
C SER A 87 -1.76 5.65 -2.11
N ASP A 88 -1.08 5.98 -1.02
CA ASP A 88 -1.62 6.69 0.15
C ASP A 88 -2.82 6.01 0.84
N GLU A 89 -2.97 4.69 0.65
CA GLU A 89 -3.99 3.86 1.31
C GLU A 89 -3.47 3.29 2.65
N TYR A 90 -2.99 4.18 3.52
CA TYR A 90 -2.38 3.83 4.81
C TYR A 90 -3.29 2.98 5.69
N LYS A 91 -4.61 3.18 5.64
CA LYS A 91 -5.56 2.31 6.33
C LYS A 91 -5.47 0.86 5.87
N MET A 92 -5.47 0.63 4.57
CA MET A 92 -5.35 -0.73 4.02
C MET A 92 -3.96 -1.30 4.29
N ALA A 93 -2.91 -0.48 4.23
CA ALA A 93 -1.56 -0.90 4.63
C ALA A 93 -1.53 -1.37 6.10
N PHE A 94 -2.15 -0.63 7.00
CA PHE A 94 -2.23 -0.98 8.42
C PHE A 94 -3.06 -2.26 8.66
N GLU A 95 -4.17 -2.42 7.95
CA GLU A 95 -5.00 -3.63 8.02
C GLU A 95 -4.30 -4.88 7.44
N LEU A 96 -3.29 -4.71 6.57
CA LEU A 96 -2.49 -5.82 6.07
C LEU A 96 -1.52 -6.38 7.12
N ILE A 97 -0.96 -5.55 8.01
CA ILE A 97 0.02 -5.96 9.04
C ILE A 97 -0.37 -7.24 9.80
N PRO A 98 -1.59 -7.40 10.34
CA PRO A 98 -1.95 -8.61 11.09
C PRO A 98 -2.18 -9.85 10.23
N VAL A 99 -2.36 -9.69 8.91
CA VAL A 99 -2.64 -10.80 7.98
C VAL A 99 -1.45 -11.13 7.07
N THR A 100 -0.40 -10.32 7.10
CA THR A 100 0.87 -10.54 6.39
C THR A 100 1.95 -11.09 7.33
N ASN A 101 2.93 -11.77 6.75
CA ASN A 101 4.20 -12.00 7.44
C ASN A 101 5.14 -10.88 7.01
N VAL A 102 4.98 -9.69 7.62
CA VAL A 102 5.72 -8.49 7.22
C VAL A 102 7.22 -8.74 7.32
N THR A 103 7.87 -8.80 6.17
CA THR A 103 9.32 -9.05 6.07
C THR A 103 10.13 -7.81 6.40
N GLU A 104 11.41 -7.98 6.77
CA GLU A 104 12.33 -6.85 6.96
C GLU A 104 12.46 -5.99 5.69
N GLU A 105 12.39 -6.61 4.50
CA GLU A 105 12.35 -5.91 3.21
C GLU A 105 11.12 -4.99 3.12
N GLU A 106 9.95 -5.44 3.55
CA GLU A 106 8.71 -4.64 3.54
C GLU A 106 8.72 -3.52 4.58
N LEU A 107 9.31 -3.77 5.76
CA LEU A 107 9.50 -2.73 6.77
C LEU A 107 10.44 -1.62 6.28
N GLU A 108 11.52 -1.98 5.57
CA GLU A 108 12.43 -1.00 5.00
C GLU A 108 11.77 -0.18 3.89
N VAL A 109 10.96 -0.80 3.02
CA VAL A 109 10.16 -0.06 2.04
C VAL A 109 9.17 0.89 2.74
N ALA A 110 8.52 0.44 3.81
CA ALA A 110 7.59 1.29 4.57
C ALA A 110 8.31 2.49 5.21
N ARG A 111 9.48 2.27 5.81
CA ARG A 111 10.33 3.33 6.34
C ARG A 111 10.66 4.37 5.27
N LEU A 112 11.17 3.91 4.12
CA LEU A 112 11.55 4.78 3.00
C LEU A 112 10.36 5.61 2.50
N VAL A 113 9.18 5.00 2.32
CA VAL A 113 7.99 5.72 1.85
C VAL A 113 7.54 6.77 2.86
N LEU A 114 7.59 6.47 4.17
CA LEU A 114 7.18 7.43 5.20
C LEU A 114 8.13 8.60 5.38
N GLU A 115 9.43 8.42 5.11
CA GLU A 115 10.46 9.46 5.21
C GLU A 115 10.63 10.28 3.92
N ASP A 116 10.27 9.72 2.77
CA ASP A 116 10.54 10.35 1.48
C ASP A 116 9.54 11.46 1.16
N SER A 117 10.05 12.70 1.22
CA SER A 117 9.30 13.93 0.92
C SER A 117 8.77 14.01 -0.52
N ARG A 118 9.21 13.15 -1.44
CA ARG A 118 8.64 13.07 -2.80
C ARG A 118 7.24 12.47 -2.82
N TYR A 119 6.86 11.71 -1.78
CA TYR A 119 5.50 11.20 -1.57
C TYR A 119 4.68 12.12 -0.66
N TRP A 120 5.13 13.37 -0.45
CA TRP A 120 4.46 14.37 0.38
C TRP A 120 3.65 15.38 -0.47
N PRO A 121 2.41 15.05 -0.82
CA PRO A 121 1.28 15.82 -0.33
C PRO A 121 0.82 15.23 1.00
N LYS A 122 0.26 16.07 1.88
CA LYS A 122 -0.40 15.57 3.10
C LYS A 122 -1.45 14.55 2.65
N PRO A 123 -1.48 13.33 3.20
CA PRO A 123 -2.51 12.37 2.85
C PRO A 123 -3.89 12.94 3.22
N GLU A 124 -4.96 12.34 2.69
CA GLU A 124 -6.30 12.66 3.18
C GLU A 124 -6.32 12.55 4.71
N GLU A 125 -7.05 13.47 5.37
CA GLU A 125 -7.10 13.53 6.84
C GLU A 125 -7.48 12.17 7.45
N SER A 126 -8.32 11.42 6.75
CA SER A 126 -8.77 10.06 7.10
C SER A 126 -7.65 9.01 7.15
N GLN A 127 -6.51 9.26 6.49
CA GLN A 127 -5.40 8.34 6.35
C GLN A 127 -4.22 8.67 7.28
N GLU A 128 -4.10 9.94 7.72
CA GLU A 128 -2.97 10.40 8.56
C GLU A 128 -2.89 9.64 9.90
N GLU A 129 -4.03 9.30 10.51
CA GLU A 129 -4.07 8.45 11.71
C GLU A 129 -3.38 7.10 11.46
N TYR A 130 -3.63 6.47 10.32
CA TYR A 130 -3.05 5.17 9.97
C TYR A 130 -1.59 5.30 9.58
N ARG A 131 -1.20 6.41 8.95
CA ARG A 131 0.20 6.73 8.69
C ARG A 131 1.01 6.78 9.98
N GLN A 132 0.50 7.44 11.01
CA GLN A 132 1.11 7.51 12.34
C GLN A 132 1.15 6.15 13.04
N LYS A 133 0.09 5.33 12.89
CA LYS A 133 0.07 3.96 13.42
C LYS A 133 1.13 3.06 12.77
N ILE A 134 1.35 3.20 11.47
CA ILE A 134 2.40 2.45 10.76
C ILE A 134 3.79 2.94 11.21
N ALA A 135 3.97 4.24 11.39
CA ALA A 135 5.21 4.79 11.94
C ALA A 135 5.52 4.22 13.33
N ALA A 136 4.56 4.26 14.25
CA ALA A 136 4.71 3.68 15.59
C ALA A 136 4.99 2.16 15.53
N TYR A 137 4.39 1.46 14.56
CA TYR A 137 4.68 0.04 14.33
C TYR A 137 6.14 -0.18 13.92
N LEU A 138 6.70 0.62 13.00
CA LEU A 138 8.11 0.53 12.60
C LEU A 138 9.06 0.84 13.76
N GLU A 139 8.77 1.87 14.56
CA GLU A 139 9.53 2.18 15.78
C GLU A 139 9.52 1.01 16.77
N SER A 140 8.37 0.33 16.95
CA SER A 140 8.28 -0.87 17.79
C SER A 140 9.11 -2.06 17.27
N LYS A 141 9.47 -2.04 15.97
CA LYS A 141 10.37 -3.02 15.34
C LYS A 141 11.84 -2.57 15.36
N GLY A 142 12.15 -1.44 15.97
CA GLY A 142 13.52 -0.93 16.13
C GLY A 142 14.00 -0.04 14.98
N TYR A 143 13.10 0.39 14.08
CA TYR A 143 13.45 1.36 13.05
C TYR A 143 13.37 2.79 13.61
N GLU A 144 14.42 3.57 13.40
CA GLU A 144 14.40 5.01 13.67
C GLU A 144 13.78 5.73 12.47
N LEU A 145 12.74 6.52 12.71
CA LEU A 145 12.03 7.26 11.67
C LEU A 145 12.39 8.73 11.67
N ASN A 146 12.80 9.21 10.51
CA ASN A 146 13.01 10.61 10.24
C ASN A 146 11.72 11.25 9.66
N ILE A 147 10.66 11.33 10.47
CA ILE A 147 9.32 11.78 10.01
C ILE A 147 8.80 13.04 10.71
N TRP A 148 9.42 13.46 11.82
CA TRP A 148 8.89 14.48 12.74
C TRP A 148 9.51 15.87 12.59
N SER A 149 10.22 16.15 11.51
CA SER A 149 10.98 17.41 11.31
C SER A 149 10.17 18.58 10.74
N LEU A 150 8.84 18.60 10.90
CA LEU A 150 7.99 19.67 10.38
C LEU A 150 7.24 20.33 11.53
N GLU A 151 7.96 21.14 12.31
CA GLU A 151 7.31 22.12 13.18
C GLU A 151 6.75 23.26 12.34
N LYS A 152 5.58 23.74 12.75
CA LYS A 152 4.88 24.87 12.13
C LYS A 152 5.54 26.19 12.59
N GLU A 153 6.62 26.65 11.95
CA GLU A 153 7.12 28.01 12.22
C GLU A 153 6.30 29.04 11.41
N ASN A 154 5.44 29.78 12.13
CA ASN A 154 4.94 31.17 11.97
C ASN A 154 4.89 31.92 10.60
N ALA A 155 5.02 31.30 9.43
CA ALA A 155 4.97 32.03 8.15
C ALA A 155 4.42 31.25 6.94
N GLY A 156 3.69 30.15 7.16
CA GLY A 156 2.92 29.51 6.08
C GLY A 156 3.71 28.69 5.06
N GLU A 157 5.01 28.47 5.25
CA GLU A 157 5.83 27.59 4.42
C GLU A 157 6.49 26.48 5.25
N TRP A 158 6.58 25.29 4.67
CA TRP A 158 7.08 24.07 5.31
C TRP A 158 8.55 23.85 4.94
N PHE A 159 9.45 23.79 5.92
CA PHE A 159 10.88 23.53 5.71
C PHE A 159 11.38 22.34 6.56
N PRO A 160 12.23 21.44 6.02
CA PRO A 160 12.83 20.35 6.80
C PRO A 160 13.80 20.88 7.87
N THR A 161 13.63 20.49 9.14
CA THR A 161 14.47 21.01 10.25
C THR A 161 15.91 20.47 10.30
N TYR A 162 16.28 19.48 9.48
CA TYR A 162 17.66 18.95 9.41
C TYR A 162 18.70 19.92 8.84
N LEU A 163 18.28 21.08 8.32
CA LEU A 163 19.19 22.14 7.89
C LEU A 163 19.73 23.01 9.04
N ARG A 164 19.28 22.79 10.29
CA ARG A 164 19.94 23.36 11.47
C ARG A 164 21.00 22.39 12.01
N GLN A 165 22.09 22.23 11.26
CA GLN A 165 23.32 21.71 11.85
C GLN A 165 23.85 22.74 12.85
N LYS A 166 24.25 22.27 14.05
CA LYS A 166 24.96 23.08 15.05
C LYS A 166 26.34 23.49 14.56
#